data_AF-A0A7S1VQ84-F1
#
_entry.id   AF-A0A7S1VQ84-F1
#
_cell.length_a   1.000
_cell.length_b   1.000
_cell.length_c   1.000
_cell.angle_alpha   90.00
_cell.angle_beta   90.00
_cell.angle_gamma   90.00
#
_symmetry.space_group_name_H-M   'P 1'
#
loop_
_entity.id
_entity.type
_entity.pdbx_description
1 polymer ?
#
loop_
_entity_poly.entity_id
_entity_poly.type
_entity_poly.pdbx_seq_one_letter_code
_entity_poly.pdbx_strand_id
1 'polypeptide(L)'
;FLPLAHFFVLFLLFVSFLSFLLMSFSSDTQVYNTKAQSSTAVFPSILLGAAGALGGIGSFVGLEGQLAKVCSASPTTWVAVGLAGIVSAFAHAMTVSGNARKLYGLPHPISTPVESDFPKEKDPAKARIAFLNASRGFYNMLEHLPILLPSALYTAQVTGAGRTVGTALIVWSIGRVLFTNAYAYRGPAKRVTG
;
A
#
# COMPACT_ATOMS: atom_id res chain seq x y z
N PHE A 1 -15.12 7.05 25.79
CA PHE A 1 -13.71 7.20 25.36
C PHE A 1 -13.00 5.87 25.10
N LEU A 2 -13.25 4.79 25.87
CA LEU A 2 -12.71 3.45 25.60
C LEU A 2 -12.94 2.86 24.17
N PRO A 3 -14.11 2.98 23.53
CA PRO A 3 -14.36 2.27 22.27
C PRO A 3 -13.57 2.83 21.07
N LEU A 4 -13.20 4.11 21.09
CA LEU A 4 -12.40 4.71 20.02
C LEU A 4 -10.94 4.24 20.08
N ALA A 5 -10.40 4.05 21.28
CA ALA A 5 -9.07 3.48 21.48
C ALA A 5 -9.02 2.00 21.05
N HIS A 6 -10.07 1.22 21.33
CA HIS A 6 -10.15 -0.17 20.88
C HIS A 6 -10.28 -0.27 19.36
N PHE A 7 -11.08 0.60 18.73
CA PHE A 7 -11.16 0.67 17.27
C PHE A 7 -9.82 1.07 16.65
N PHE A 8 -9.11 2.05 17.22
CA PHE A 8 -7.80 2.48 16.74
C PHE A 8 -6.73 1.39 16.91
N VAL A 9 -6.76 0.63 18.00
CA VAL A 9 -5.88 -0.52 18.22
C VAL A 9 -6.21 -1.65 17.25
N LEU A 10 -7.49 -1.98 17.04
CA LEU A 10 -7.91 -2.98 16.05
C LEU A 10 -7.57 -2.57 14.63
N PHE A 11 -7.70 -1.29 14.30
CA PHE A 11 -7.32 -0.72 13.01
C PHE A 11 -5.79 -0.76 12.82
N LEU A 12 -5.00 -0.41 13.83
CA LEU A 12 -3.54 -0.54 13.78
C LEU A 12 -3.11 -2.00 13.67
N LEU A 13 -3.72 -2.90 14.43
CA LEU A 13 -3.49 -4.35 14.32
C LEU A 13 -3.87 -4.87 12.93
N PHE A 14 -4.94 -4.34 12.33
CA PHE A 14 -5.34 -4.65 10.97
C PHE A 14 -4.34 -4.13 9.94
N VAL A 15 -3.90 -2.88 10.04
CA VAL A 15 -2.87 -2.31 9.14
C VAL A 15 -1.55 -3.06 9.29
N SER A 16 -1.14 -3.40 10.51
CA SER A 16 0.04 -4.22 10.79
C SER A 16 -0.11 -5.64 10.26
N PHE A 17 -1.29 -6.26 10.39
CA PHE A 17 -1.57 -7.60 9.87
C PHE A 17 -1.64 -7.63 8.34
N LEU A 18 -2.29 -6.65 7.72
CA LEU A 18 -2.34 -6.48 6.27
C LEU A 18 -0.93 -6.21 5.74
N SER A 19 -0.16 -5.35 6.41
CA SER A 19 1.26 -5.12 6.06
C SER A 19 2.07 -6.40 6.22
N PHE A 20 1.86 -7.19 7.28
CA PHE A 20 2.51 -8.48 7.50
C PHE A 20 2.14 -9.51 6.42
N LEU A 21 0.87 -9.58 6.00
CA LEU A 21 0.41 -10.43 4.90
C LEU A 21 1.04 -10.01 3.56
N LEU A 22 1.05 -8.71 3.28
CA LEU A 22 1.69 -8.14 2.09
C LEU A 22 3.22 -8.38 2.10
N MET A 23 3.86 -8.29 3.27
CA MET A 23 5.28 -8.61 3.47
C MET A 23 5.55 -10.11 3.25
N SER A 24 4.74 -10.99 3.82
CA SER A 24 4.90 -12.45 3.76
C SER A 24 4.76 -12.99 2.33
N PHE A 25 3.83 -12.43 1.54
CA PHE A 25 3.70 -12.80 0.12
C PHE A 25 4.78 -12.19 -0.78
N SER A 26 5.31 -11.03 -0.41
CA SER A 26 6.45 -10.47 -1.13
C SER A 26 7.74 -11.25 -0.88
N SER A 27 7.85 -12.01 0.23
CA SER A 27 8.93 -12.99 0.43
C SER A 27 8.74 -14.26 -0.38
N ASP A 28 7.50 -14.74 -0.58
CA ASP A 28 7.22 -15.97 -1.34
C ASP A 28 7.24 -15.80 -2.86
N THR A 29 7.17 -14.57 -3.37
CA THR A 29 7.33 -14.29 -4.81
C THR A 29 8.78 -14.45 -5.30
N GLN A 30 9.73 -14.81 -4.43
CA GLN A 30 11.14 -15.00 -4.78
C GLN A 30 11.48 -16.31 -5.52
N VAL A 31 10.51 -17.16 -5.90
CA VAL A 31 10.83 -18.44 -6.56
C VAL A 31 10.67 -18.44 -8.09
N TYR A 32 10.04 -17.45 -8.74
CA TYR A 32 9.72 -17.59 -10.17
C TYR A 32 10.37 -16.56 -11.08
N ASN A 33 11.63 -16.82 -11.41
CA ASN A 33 12.19 -16.47 -12.70
C ASN A 33 11.80 -17.56 -13.72
N THR A 34 10.51 -17.63 -14.06
CA THR A 34 9.94 -18.25 -15.28
C THR A 34 8.42 -18.13 -15.21
N LYS A 35 7.78 -17.48 -16.20
CA LYS A 35 6.32 -17.27 -16.32
C LYS A 35 5.69 -16.23 -15.37
N ALA A 36 6.10 -14.97 -15.49
CA ALA A 36 5.36 -13.82 -14.95
C ALA A 36 4.03 -13.53 -15.71
N GLN A 37 3.31 -14.59 -16.12
CA GLN A 37 2.08 -14.51 -16.92
C GLN A 37 0.86 -15.11 -16.20
N SER A 38 1.02 -15.81 -15.06
CA SER A 38 -0.11 -16.43 -14.32
C SER A 38 -0.54 -15.71 -13.04
N SER A 39 0.20 -14.70 -12.55
CA SER A 39 -0.02 -14.15 -11.20
C SER A 39 -0.91 -12.90 -11.13
N THR A 40 -1.66 -12.55 -12.19
CA THR A 40 -2.57 -11.40 -12.14
C THR A 40 -3.87 -11.69 -11.38
N ALA A 41 -4.23 -12.96 -11.19
CA ALA A 41 -5.43 -13.37 -10.45
C ALA A 41 -5.15 -13.63 -8.96
N VAL A 42 -3.92 -13.97 -8.58
CA VAL A 42 -3.57 -14.40 -7.22
C VAL A 42 -3.73 -13.25 -6.21
N PHE A 43 -3.25 -12.06 -6.54
CA PHE A 43 -3.34 -10.90 -5.64
C PHE A 43 -4.80 -10.43 -5.41
N PRO A 44 -5.66 -10.29 -6.44
CA PRO A 44 -7.10 -10.05 -6.25
C PRO A 44 -7.80 -11.13 -5.42
N SER A 45 -7.51 -12.42 -5.65
CA SER A 45 -8.12 -13.53 -4.90
C SER A 45 -7.71 -13.55 -3.43
N ILE A 46 -6.46 -13.20 -3.11
CA ILE A 46 -5.98 -13.06 -1.73
C ILE A 46 -6.63 -11.84 -1.07
N LEU A 47 -6.75 -10.71 -1.77
CA LEU A 47 -7.47 -9.55 -1.27
C LEU A 47 -8.94 -9.89 -0.98
N LEU A 48 -9.61 -10.63 -1.88
CA LEU A 48 -10.97 -11.11 -1.69
C LEU A 48 -11.08 -12.09 -0.51
N GLY A 49 -10.14 -13.04 -0.38
CA GLY A 49 -10.11 -13.99 0.73
C GLY A 49 -9.84 -13.32 2.08
N ALA A 50 -8.88 -12.39 2.13
CA ALA A 50 -8.61 -11.58 3.32
C ALA A 50 -9.80 -10.69 3.66
N ALA A 51 -10.40 -10.00 2.68
CA ALA A 51 -11.59 -9.19 2.88
C ALA A 51 -12.79 -10.04 3.36
N GLY A 52 -12.95 -11.25 2.85
CA GLY A 52 -13.99 -12.20 3.29
C GLY A 52 -13.77 -12.69 4.72
N ALA A 53 -12.54 -13.09 5.07
CA ALA A 53 -12.20 -13.51 6.44
C ALA A 53 -12.37 -12.34 7.44
N LEU A 54 -11.97 -11.14 7.05
CA LEU A 54 -12.16 -9.93 7.84
C LEU A 54 -13.61 -9.50 7.94
N GLY A 55 -14.39 -9.67 6.87
CA GLY A 55 -15.84 -9.48 6.89
C GLY A 55 -16.50 -10.44 7.87
N GLY A 56 -16.12 -11.72 7.84
CA GLY A 56 -16.63 -12.75 8.75
C GLY A 56 -16.25 -12.50 10.23
N ILE A 57 -14.97 -12.23 10.51
CA ILE A 57 -14.50 -11.86 11.86
C ILE A 57 -15.18 -10.56 12.31
N GLY A 58 -15.34 -9.62 11.39
CA GLY A 58 -15.99 -8.33 11.62
C GLY A 58 -17.45 -8.47 12.02
N SER A 59 -18.24 -9.23 11.27
CA SER A 59 -19.62 -9.51 11.64
C SER A 59 -19.70 -10.25 12.98
N PHE A 60 -18.74 -11.14 13.30
CA PHE A 60 -18.69 -11.84 14.59
C PHE A 60 -18.41 -10.92 15.79
N VAL A 61 -17.51 -9.92 15.66
CA VAL A 61 -17.20 -8.96 16.74
C VAL A 61 -18.12 -7.73 16.76
N GLY A 62 -19.17 -7.71 15.91
CA GLY A 62 -20.07 -6.57 15.81
C GLY A 62 -19.41 -5.32 15.22
N LEU A 63 -18.40 -5.48 14.34
CA LEU A 63 -17.76 -4.39 13.63
C LEU A 63 -18.76 -3.60 12.80
N GLU A 64 -19.86 -4.19 12.32
CA GLU A 64 -20.94 -3.45 11.65
C GLU A 64 -21.55 -2.37 12.55
N GLY A 65 -21.76 -2.64 13.84
CA GLY A 65 -22.27 -1.66 14.79
C GLY A 65 -21.24 -0.59 15.15
N GLN A 66 -19.94 -0.93 15.15
CA GLN A 66 -18.86 0.06 15.35
C GLN A 66 -18.61 0.88 14.09
N LEU A 67 -18.67 0.26 12.91
CA LEU A 67 -18.56 0.89 11.61
C LEU A 67 -19.76 1.80 11.38
N ALA A 68 -20.98 1.39 11.76
CA ALA A 68 -22.14 2.28 11.77
C ALA A 68 -21.92 3.50 12.67
N LYS A 69 -21.33 3.31 13.86
CA LYS A 69 -20.94 4.42 14.76
C LYS A 69 -19.88 5.34 14.17
N VAL A 70 -18.91 4.79 13.43
CA VAL A 70 -17.84 5.53 12.72
C VAL A 70 -18.39 6.25 11.48
N CYS A 71 -19.28 5.61 10.73
CA CYS A 71 -19.99 6.18 9.59
C CYS A 71 -20.94 7.30 10.03
N SER A 72 -21.56 7.14 11.21
CA SER A 72 -22.33 8.19 11.87
C SER A 72 -21.46 9.18 12.64
N ALA A 73 -20.15 8.94 12.79
CA ALA A 73 -19.26 9.81 13.53
C ALA A 73 -18.98 11.11 12.77
N SER A 74 -18.37 12.03 13.51
CA SER A 74 -17.90 13.34 13.04
C SER A 74 -17.18 13.24 11.68
N PRO A 75 -17.34 14.24 10.80
CA PRO A 75 -16.56 14.36 9.56
C PRO A 75 -15.04 14.20 9.74
N THR A 76 -14.51 14.53 10.92
CA THR A 76 -13.09 14.36 11.27
C THR A 76 -12.64 12.90 11.35
N THR A 77 -13.54 11.98 11.71
CA THR A 77 -13.23 10.54 11.81
C THR A 77 -12.94 9.94 10.42
N TRP A 78 -13.68 10.35 9.39
CA TRP A 78 -13.44 9.90 8.02
C TRP A 78 -12.10 10.36 7.46
N VAL A 79 -11.70 11.60 7.76
CA VAL A 79 -10.38 12.11 7.40
C VAL A 79 -9.29 11.28 8.07
N ALA A 80 -9.44 10.95 9.36
CA ALA A 80 -8.48 10.12 10.08
C ALA A 80 -8.33 8.71 9.46
N VAL A 81 -9.44 8.07 9.09
CA VAL A 81 -9.41 6.76 8.38
C VAL A 81 -8.70 6.89 7.03
N GLY A 82 -9.00 7.94 6.27
CA GLY A 82 -8.32 8.23 5.00
C GLY A 82 -6.81 8.42 5.16
N LEU A 83 -6.38 9.23 6.13
CA LEU A 83 -4.96 9.42 6.46
C LEU A 83 -4.28 8.10 6.85
N ALA A 84 -4.97 7.25 7.60
CA ALA A 84 -4.44 5.96 7.98
C ALA A 84 -4.30 5.00 6.76
N GLY A 85 -5.20 5.12 5.78
CA GLY A 85 -5.02 4.52 4.45
C GLY A 85 -3.77 5.02 3.74
N ILE A 86 -3.46 6.32 3.81
CA ILE A 86 -2.23 6.90 3.22
C ILE A 86 -0.98 6.27 3.86
N VAL A 87 -0.94 6.20 5.19
CA VAL A 87 0.18 5.57 5.92
C VAL A 87 0.35 4.11 5.50
N SER A 88 -0.75 3.37 5.36
CA SER A 88 -0.73 1.97 4.91
C SER A 88 -0.17 1.83 3.49
N ALA A 89 -0.61 2.66 2.55
CA ALA A 89 -0.09 2.68 1.19
C ALA A 89 1.41 3.05 1.15
N PHE A 90 1.84 3.93 2.06
CA PHE A 90 3.23 4.36 2.17
C PHE A 90 4.13 3.24 2.68
N ALA A 91 3.69 2.56 3.74
CA ALA A 91 4.36 1.37 4.28
C ALA A 91 4.45 0.25 3.24
N HIS A 92 3.40 0.05 2.44
CA HIS A 92 3.42 -0.89 1.31
C HIS A 92 4.51 -0.53 0.30
N ALA A 93 4.56 0.73 -0.13
CA ALA A 93 5.57 1.16 -1.10
C ALA A 93 7.01 1.07 -0.57
N MET A 94 7.23 1.39 0.72
CA MET A 94 8.51 1.14 1.39
C MET A 94 8.87 -0.34 1.39
N THR A 95 7.91 -1.21 1.67
CA THR A 95 8.10 -2.67 1.70
C THR A 95 8.50 -3.20 0.34
N VAL A 96 7.81 -2.81 -0.74
CA VAL A 96 8.15 -3.21 -2.12
C VAL A 96 9.58 -2.79 -2.47
N SER A 97 9.97 -1.55 -2.13
CA SER A 97 11.33 -1.04 -2.32
C SER A 97 12.37 -1.80 -1.49
N GLY A 98 12.10 -2.05 -0.20
CA GLY A 98 12.97 -2.80 0.70
C GLY A 98 13.17 -4.26 0.28
N ASN A 99 12.10 -4.91 -0.19
CA ASN A 99 12.19 -6.27 -0.72
C ASN A 99 12.98 -6.34 -2.01
N ALA A 100 12.90 -5.33 -2.88
CA ALA A 100 13.77 -5.23 -4.05
C ALA A 100 15.25 -5.07 -3.66
N ARG A 101 15.57 -4.27 -2.62
CA ARG A 101 16.94 -4.18 -2.09
C ARG A 101 17.46 -5.52 -1.60
N LYS A 102 16.63 -6.24 -0.83
CA LYS A 102 16.98 -7.57 -0.31
C LYS A 102 17.17 -8.58 -1.45
N LEU A 103 16.28 -8.56 -2.43
CA LEU A 103 16.33 -9.45 -3.59
C LEU A 103 17.63 -9.29 -4.38
N TYR A 104 17.99 -8.05 -4.71
CA TYR A 104 19.17 -7.77 -5.52
C TYR A 104 20.46 -7.55 -4.72
N GLY A 105 20.42 -7.71 -3.39
CA GLY A 105 21.58 -7.55 -2.52
C GLY A 105 22.16 -6.13 -2.51
N LEU A 106 21.33 -5.11 -2.70
CA LEU A 106 21.76 -3.71 -2.80
C LEU A 106 21.74 -3.01 -1.43
N PRO A 107 22.91 -2.68 -0.84
CA PRO A 107 22.97 -1.98 0.44
C PRO A 107 22.54 -0.51 0.31
N HIS A 108 22.16 0.09 1.44
CA HIS A 108 22.10 1.54 1.54
C HIS A 108 23.51 2.14 1.47
N PRO A 109 23.71 3.34 0.88
CA PRO A 109 22.69 4.28 0.41
C PRO A 109 22.34 4.18 -1.08
N ILE A 110 22.74 3.12 -1.79
CA ILE A 110 22.61 3.04 -3.25
C ILE A 110 21.13 3.15 -3.67
N SER A 111 20.77 4.20 -4.41
CA SER A 111 19.42 4.46 -4.93
C SER A 111 19.36 4.39 -6.45
N THR A 112 20.50 4.63 -7.11
CA THR A 112 20.68 4.58 -8.56
C THR A 112 21.80 3.60 -8.92
N PRO A 113 21.57 2.27 -8.76
CA PRO A 113 22.61 1.29 -9.03
C PRO A 113 22.97 1.27 -10.52
N VAL A 114 24.22 0.90 -10.79
CA VAL A 114 24.76 0.61 -12.12
C VAL A 114 24.82 -0.91 -12.32
N GLU A 115 25.05 -1.36 -13.55
CA GLU A 115 25.05 -2.80 -13.89
C GLU A 115 26.10 -3.61 -13.10
N SER A 116 27.24 -2.99 -12.75
CA SER A 116 28.27 -3.62 -11.92
C SER A 116 27.81 -3.92 -10.48
N ASP A 117 26.72 -3.30 -10.01
CA ASP A 117 26.15 -3.55 -8.69
C ASP A 117 25.32 -4.85 -8.63
N PHE A 118 25.13 -5.54 -9.77
CA PHE A 118 24.38 -6.79 -9.89
C PHE A 118 25.24 -7.96 -10.39
N PRO A 119 26.39 -8.27 -9.77
CA PRO A 119 27.35 -9.26 -10.30
C PRO A 119 26.83 -10.70 -10.28
N LYS A 120 25.75 -10.97 -9.53
CA LYS A 120 25.13 -12.31 -9.40
C LYS A 120 23.97 -12.52 -10.37
N GLU A 121 23.53 -11.49 -11.08
CA GLU A 121 22.39 -11.56 -11.98
C GLU A 121 22.82 -11.95 -13.39
N LYS A 122 22.07 -12.86 -14.02
CA LYS A 122 22.34 -13.29 -15.41
C LYS A 122 22.17 -12.15 -16.42
N ASP A 123 21.28 -11.21 -16.11
CA ASP A 123 21.01 -10.01 -16.91
C ASP A 123 20.98 -8.78 -15.97
N PRO A 124 22.16 -8.17 -15.72
CA PRO A 124 22.29 -7.03 -14.82
C PRO A 124 21.45 -5.82 -15.24
N ALA A 125 21.29 -5.58 -16.55
CA ALA A 125 20.51 -4.48 -17.08
C ALA A 125 19.02 -4.63 -16.73
N LYS A 126 18.49 -5.85 -16.87
CA LYS A 126 17.11 -6.16 -16.49
C LYS A 126 16.88 -6.09 -14.97
N ALA A 127 17.81 -6.61 -14.18
CA ALA A 127 17.75 -6.53 -12.71
C ALA A 127 17.75 -5.08 -12.23
N ARG A 128 18.61 -4.25 -12.82
CA ARG A 128 18.66 -2.80 -12.59
C ARG A 128 17.31 -2.13 -12.89
N ILE A 129 16.70 -2.41 -14.04
CA ILE A 129 15.39 -1.83 -14.40
C ILE A 129 14.32 -2.26 -13.40
N ALA A 130 14.28 -3.53 -13.01
CA ALA A 130 13.31 -4.05 -12.03
C ALA A 130 13.46 -3.38 -10.66
N PHE A 131 14.71 -3.24 -10.17
CA PHE A 131 14.99 -2.51 -8.93
C PHE A 131 14.55 -1.04 -8.98
N LEU A 132 14.89 -0.35 -10.08
CA LEU A 132 14.52 1.06 -10.28
C LEU A 132 12.99 1.22 -10.33
N ASN A 133 12.28 0.30 -10.98
CA ASN A 133 10.82 0.30 -11.03
C ASN A 133 10.20 0.15 -9.64
N ALA A 134 10.69 -0.81 -8.83
CA ALA A 134 10.22 -1.00 -7.46
C ALA A 134 10.47 0.25 -6.59
N SER A 135 11.66 0.85 -6.72
CA SER A 135 12.02 2.06 -5.97
C SER A 135 11.22 3.28 -6.42
N ARG A 136 10.91 3.42 -7.71
CA ARG A 136 10.22 4.58 -8.26
C ARG A 136 8.77 4.68 -7.79
N GLY A 137 8.09 3.55 -7.56
CA GLY A 137 6.75 3.53 -6.97
C GLY A 137 6.69 4.24 -5.61
N PHE A 138 7.70 3.99 -4.76
CA PHE A 138 7.89 4.65 -3.47
C PHE A 138 8.22 6.14 -3.61
N TYR A 139 9.24 6.51 -4.39
CA TYR A 139 9.62 7.91 -4.56
C TYR A 139 8.49 8.76 -5.16
N ASN A 140 7.75 8.20 -6.11
CA ASN A 140 6.60 8.89 -6.67
C ASN A 140 5.51 9.13 -5.63
N MET A 141 5.35 8.26 -4.63
CA MET A 141 4.40 8.50 -3.55
C MET A 141 4.88 9.65 -2.66
N LEU A 142 6.17 9.63 -2.28
CA LEU A 142 6.81 10.71 -1.52
C LEU A 142 6.63 12.08 -2.19
N GLU A 143 6.75 12.15 -3.51
CA GLU A 143 6.60 13.40 -4.28
C GLU A 143 5.18 14.00 -4.20
N HIS A 144 4.14 13.18 -4.01
CA HIS A 144 2.75 13.64 -4.02
C HIS A 144 2.21 13.98 -2.62
N LEU A 145 2.77 13.39 -1.55
CA LEU A 145 2.30 13.61 -0.19
C LEU A 145 2.32 15.08 0.28
N PRO A 146 3.37 15.88 -0.02
CA PRO A 146 3.43 17.29 0.38
C PRO A 146 2.35 18.17 -0.24
N ILE A 147 1.79 17.76 -1.38
CA ILE A 147 0.67 18.46 -2.02
C ILE A 147 -0.65 17.90 -1.51
N LEU A 148 -0.79 16.57 -1.50
CA LEU A 148 -2.04 15.91 -1.13
C LEU A 148 -2.48 16.22 0.30
N LEU A 149 -1.58 16.09 1.29
CA LEU A 149 -1.96 16.17 2.70
C LEU A 149 -2.43 17.58 3.09
N PRO A 150 -1.70 18.67 2.79
CA PRO A 150 -2.18 20.02 3.11
C PRO A 150 -3.46 20.37 2.36
N SER A 151 -3.57 20.02 1.07
CA SER A 151 -4.79 20.27 0.29
C SER A 151 -6.00 19.54 0.87
N ALA A 152 -5.87 18.25 1.18
CA ALA A 152 -6.96 17.46 1.76
C ALA A 152 -7.40 18.01 3.12
N LEU A 153 -6.45 18.29 4.02
CA LEU A 153 -6.75 18.83 5.36
C LEU A 153 -7.39 20.22 5.29
N TYR A 154 -6.84 21.11 4.46
CA TYR A 154 -7.39 22.45 4.25
C TYR A 154 -8.81 22.38 3.66
N THR A 155 -9.04 21.56 2.63
CA THR A 155 -10.38 21.37 2.06
C THR A 155 -11.36 20.83 3.08
N ALA A 156 -10.98 19.81 3.87
CA ALA A 156 -11.84 19.26 4.91
C ALA A 156 -12.23 20.31 5.96
N GLN A 157 -11.27 21.16 6.34
CA GLN A 157 -11.48 22.22 7.33
C GLN A 157 -12.38 23.35 6.78
N VAL A 158 -12.11 23.85 5.58
CA VAL A 158 -12.82 25.01 5.02
C VAL A 158 -14.23 24.65 4.56
N THR A 159 -14.42 23.49 3.96
CA THR A 159 -15.72 23.10 3.37
C THR A 159 -16.61 22.34 4.35
N GLY A 160 -16.07 21.86 5.47
CA GLY A 160 -16.74 20.92 6.37
C GLY A 160 -16.99 19.53 5.75
N ALA A 161 -16.52 19.28 4.52
CA ALA A 161 -16.77 18.05 3.77
C ALA A 161 -15.82 16.90 4.15
N GLY A 162 -15.57 16.70 5.45
CA GLY A 162 -14.62 15.70 5.96
C GLY A 162 -14.92 14.27 5.51
N ARG A 163 -16.20 13.92 5.31
CA ARG A 163 -16.60 12.61 4.76
C ARG A 163 -16.13 12.40 3.32
N THR A 164 -16.35 13.40 2.47
CA THR A 164 -15.93 13.37 1.06
C THR A 164 -14.41 13.33 0.95
N VAL A 165 -13.71 14.18 1.72
CA VAL A 165 -12.24 14.19 1.74
C VAL A 165 -11.69 12.85 2.26
N GLY A 166 -12.21 12.34 3.37
CA GLY A 166 -11.79 11.04 3.91
C GLY A 166 -11.97 9.91 2.91
N THR A 167 -13.11 9.86 2.22
CA THR A 167 -13.38 8.86 1.17
C THR A 167 -12.41 9.00 0.00
N ALA A 168 -12.14 10.24 -0.45
CA ALA A 168 -11.18 10.50 -1.52
C ALA A 168 -9.76 10.05 -1.13
N LEU A 169 -9.34 10.28 0.11
CA LEU A 169 -8.06 9.78 0.64
C LEU A 169 -8.00 8.25 0.62
N ILE A 170 -9.06 7.55 1.06
CA ILE A 170 -9.12 6.08 1.01
C ILE A 170 -8.97 5.58 -0.44
N VAL A 171 -9.73 6.15 -1.38
CA VAL A 171 -9.67 5.77 -2.81
C VAL A 171 -8.27 6.02 -3.36
N TRP A 172 -7.67 7.17 -3.04
CA TRP A 172 -6.31 7.48 -3.45
C TRP A 172 -5.29 6.48 -2.88
N SER A 173 -5.41 6.09 -1.62
CA SER A 173 -4.55 5.07 -0.99
C SER A 173 -4.61 3.73 -1.71
N ILE A 174 -5.81 3.26 -2.05
CA ILE A 174 -6.00 2.03 -2.83
C ILE A 174 -5.32 2.16 -4.20
N GLY A 175 -5.58 3.27 -4.90
CA GLY A 175 -4.95 3.57 -6.18
C GLY A 175 -3.41 3.58 -6.10
N ARG A 176 -2.84 4.09 -5.00
CA ARG A 176 -1.37 4.06 -4.79
C ARG A 176 -0.80 2.68 -4.58
N VAL A 177 -1.52 1.79 -3.89
CA VAL A 177 -1.10 0.39 -3.72
C VAL A 177 -1.08 -0.30 -5.09
N LEU A 178 -2.14 -0.14 -5.88
CA LEU A 178 -2.25 -0.73 -7.21
C LEU A 178 -1.19 -0.16 -8.18
N PHE A 179 -1.04 1.17 -8.20
CA PHE A 179 -0.01 1.87 -8.97
C PHE A 179 1.38 1.35 -8.62
N THR A 180 1.71 1.23 -7.33
CA THR A 180 3.05 0.77 -6.90
C THR A 180 3.32 -0.66 -7.35
N ASN A 181 2.35 -1.55 -7.20
CA ASN A 181 2.48 -2.93 -7.65
C ASN A 181 2.61 -3.01 -9.18
N ALA A 182 1.78 -2.28 -9.93
CA ALA A 182 1.85 -2.24 -11.38
C ALA A 182 3.19 -1.68 -11.86
N TYR A 183 3.69 -0.61 -11.22
CA TYR A 183 4.98 -0.03 -11.55
C TYR A 183 6.12 -1.04 -11.31
N ALA A 184 6.15 -1.66 -10.14
CA ALA A 184 7.21 -2.60 -9.75
C ALA A 184 7.25 -3.86 -10.62
N TYR A 185 6.11 -4.51 -10.86
CA TYR A 185 6.07 -5.83 -11.50
C TYR A 185 5.77 -5.79 -12.99
N ARG A 186 5.08 -4.74 -13.48
CA ARG A 186 4.67 -4.63 -14.89
C ARG A 186 5.41 -3.53 -15.65
N GLY A 187 6.18 -2.71 -14.94
CA GLY A 187 7.00 -1.65 -15.49
C GLY A 187 6.25 -0.35 -15.79
N PRO A 188 6.96 0.69 -16.26
CA PRO A 188 6.45 2.05 -16.34
C PRO A 188 5.23 2.21 -17.26
N ALA A 189 5.14 1.47 -18.37
CA ALA A 189 4.04 1.60 -19.32
C ALA A 189 2.69 1.10 -18.76
N LYS A 190 2.73 0.15 -17.83
CA LYS A 190 1.54 -0.51 -17.26
C LYS A 190 1.14 0.06 -15.90
N ARG A 191 1.83 1.10 -15.41
CA ARG A 191 1.50 1.77 -14.13
C ARG A 191 0.14 2.46 -14.12
N VAL A 192 -0.35 2.87 -15.29
CA VAL A 192 -1.60 3.65 -15.44
C VAL A 192 -2.82 2.73 -15.41
N THR A 193 -2.64 1.44 -15.71
CA THR A 193 -3.72 0.44 -15.79
C THR A 193 -3.87 -0.40 -14.52
N GLY A 194 -3.04 -0.17 -13.51
CA GLY A 194 -3.22 -0.69 -12.16
C GLY A 194 -3.84 0.39 -11.30
#